data_AF-A0A0G1VXZ7-F1
#
_entry.id   AF-A0A0G1VXZ7-F1
#
_cell.length_a   1.000
_cell.length_b   1.000
_cell.length_c   1.000
_cell.angle_alpha   90.00
_cell.angle_beta   90.00
_cell.angle_gamma   90.00
#
_symmetry.space_group_name_H-M   'P 1'
#
loop_
_entity.id
_entity.type
_entity.pdbx_description
1 polymer ?
#
loop_
_entity_poly.entity_id
_entity_poly.type
_entity_poly.pdbx_seq_one_letter_code
_entity_poly.pdbx_strand_id
1 'polypeptide(L)'
;VETDQTISDPDLRERLKDDIKQTFSSGVNEMHKVGFFDSGIKYKAISLSPQDMEFLAMHKLSANQIAMKFQVPPFMMGDLSDSSVLQNTAEQKLFFWEQCIMPRHRAWKELYDRFLIPLIIANTPLKNKPGIHCEFDYSGVDALQYIKDRQIDRLTKSFPNAGVTPNEIRQAAGLEPIDTPEMNSTYIGFTMAALSVKPPVVKSLPAPSQRDKMIQEATGLVKKIAIDIQAKAAIQTLAKFRRGFENKFRDTTSDLFDKQRGVVIAKLREIGTKSYVQRAAYEYIDDIFDLQYWITEFAKGLSPIEVELMLQAAQLIIDGWSLDAVIDITNPGVQARLGARLKEFSKIQDTTKDAIIAELKAGNIAGEGIEALVNRIDQVFDIASTSRARTIAVTETTYAQNAGINEAMIAGGVQSKMWLSMRDGEVRDAHSKADGQIVLVGQPFFVGGESLEFPGGGKDAANNINCRCATIPAAEPA
;
A
#
# COMPACT_ATOMS: atom_id res chain seq x y z
N VAL A 1 -25.15 -31.19 28.45
CA VAL A 1 -25.85 -32.30 29.14
C VAL A 1 -26.90 -31.66 30.04
N GLU A 2 -28.13 -32.12 29.99
CA GLU A 2 -29.27 -31.59 30.77
C GLU A 2 -29.85 -32.74 31.63
N THR A 3 -30.25 -32.45 32.87
CA THR A 3 -30.94 -33.39 33.78
C THR A 3 -31.97 -32.62 34.62
N ASP A 4 -33.13 -33.25 34.85
CA ASP A 4 -34.23 -32.68 35.64
C ASP A 4 -34.06 -32.93 37.15
N GLN A 5 -33.04 -33.69 37.57
CA GLN A 5 -32.76 -34.03 38.97
C GLN A 5 -31.50 -33.33 39.48
N THR A 6 -31.56 -32.77 40.70
CA THR A 6 -30.40 -32.18 41.37
C THR A 6 -29.44 -33.28 41.81
N ILE A 7 -28.24 -33.33 41.21
CA ILE A 7 -27.18 -34.25 41.63
C ILE A 7 -26.61 -33.73 42.96
N SER A 8 -27.09 -34.29 44.08
CA SER A 8 -26.69 -33.90 45.44
C SER A 8 -25.44 -34.61 45.95
N ASP A 9 -25.00 -35.68 45.29
CA ASP A 9 -23.81 -36.46 45.65
C ASP A 9 -22.54 -35.84 45.01
N PRO A 10 -21.56 -35.35 45.81
CA PRO A 10 -20.32 -34.77 45.31
C PRO A 10 -19.47 -35.74 44.48
N ASP A 11 -19.40 -37.01 44.88
CA ASP A 11 -18.55 -38.02 44.23
C ASP A 11 -19.11 -38.39 42.85
N LEU A 12 -20.44 -38.47 42.74
CA LEU A 12 -21.12 -38.73 41.48
C LEU A 12 -20.94 -37.55 40.49
N ARG A 13 -20.92 -36.32 41.00
CA ARG A 13 -20.68 -35.11 40.19
C ARG A 13 -19.25 -35.05 39.65
N GLU A 14 -18.27 -35.50 40.42
CA GLU A 14 -16.86 -35.52 40.00
C GLU A 14 -16.62 -36.62 38.96
N ARG A 15 -17.15 -37.83 39.17
CA ARG A 15 -17.12 -38.92 38.18
C ARG A 15 -17.76 -38.53 36.86
N LEU A 16 -18.93 -37.90 36.89
CA LEU A 16 -19.62 -37.45 35.67
C LEU A 16 -18.80 -36.40 34.89
N LYS A 17 -18.11 -35.50 35.59
CA LYS A 17 -17.22 -34.52 34.95
C LYS A 17 -16.02 -35.20 34.28
N ASP A 18 -15.42 -36.16 34.95
CA ASP A 18 -14.30 -36.92 34.41
C ASP A 18 -14.72 -37.77 33.21
N ASP A 19 -15.88 -38.43 33.27
CA ASP A 19 -16.44 -39.21 32.16
C ASP A 19 -16.76 -38.31 30.94
N ILE A 20 -17.34 -37.13 31.15
CA ILE A 20 -17.57 -36.15 30.07
C ILE A 20 -16.25 -35.66 29.49
N LYS A 21 -15.24 -35.40 30.32
CA LYS A 21 -13.94 -34.93 29.87
C LYS A 21 -13.20 -35.99 29.06
N GLN A 22 -13.22 -37.25 29.50
CA GLN A 22 -12.61 -38.38 28.79
C GLN A 22 -13.36 -38.74 27.50
N THR A 23 -14.67 -38.54 27.44
CA THR A 23 -15.48 -38.89 26.26
C THR A 23 -15.50 -37.78 25.21
N PHE A 24 -15.55 -36.50 25.62
CA PHE A 24 -15.80 -35.37 24.70
C PHE A 24 -14.67 -34.34 24.60
N SER A 25 -13.66 -34.34 25.49
CA SER A 25 -12.63 -33.28 25.53
C SER A 25 -11.28 -33.68 24.94
N SER A 26 -11.14 -34.89 24.39
CA SER A 26 -9.85 -35.45 23.96
C SER A 26 -9.80 -35.77 22.47
N GLY A 27 -9.58 -34.76 21.62
CA GLY A 27 -9.03 -34.93 20.26
C GLY A 27 -9.86 -35.73 19.23
N VAL A 28 -9.43 -35.65 17.96
CA VAL A 28 -10.10 -36.29 16.80
C VAL A 28 -10.17 -37.82 16.94
N ASN A 29 -9.23 -38.43 17.67
CA ASN A 29 -9.17 -39.88 17.82
C ASN A 29 -10.24 -40.47 18.76
N GLU A 30 -10.92 -39.68 19.58
CA GLU A 30 -11.87 -40.20 20.57
C GLU A 30 -13.35 -40.02 20.16
N MET A 31 -13.61 -39.47 18.97
CA MET A 31 -14.95 -39.17 18.44
C MET A 31 -15.86 -40.39 18.20
N HIS A 32 -15.34 -41.61 18.34
CA HIS A 32 -16.08 -42.86 18.16
C HIS A 32 -16.53 -43.49 19.48
N LYS A 33 -16.18 -42.89 20.65
CA LYS A 33 -16.62 -43.38 21.95
C LYS A 33 -18.09 -43.04 22.20
N VAL A 34 -18.89 -44.05 22.52
CA VAL A 34 -20.29 -43.87 22.89
C VAL A 34 -20.33 -43.46 24.36
N GLY A 35 -20.81 -42.25 24.65
CA GLY A 35 -21.01 -41.79 26.02
C GLY A 35 -22.13 -42.57 26.69
N PHE A 36 -21.81 -43.29 27.76
CA PHE A 36 -22.79 -43.97 28.61
C PHE A 36 -23.20 -43.01 29.74
N PHE A 37 -24.48 -42.65 29.79
CA PHE A 37 -25.02 -41.77 30.83
C PHE A 37 -26.13 -42.49 31.58
N ASP A 38 -25.97 -42.65 32.89
CA ASP A 38 -26.98 -43.26 33.76
C ASP A 38 -28.02 -42.22 34.22
N SER A 39 -29.20 -42.69 34.64
CA SER A 39 -30.18 -41.92 35.42
C SER A 39 -30.75 -40.65 34.76
N GLY A 40 -31.38 -40.78 33.60
CA GLY A 40 -32.23 -39.72 33.00
C GLY A 40 -31.47 -38.54 32.38
N ILE A 41 -30.14 -38.59 32.36
CA ILE A 41 -29.26 -37.57 31.81
C ILE A 41 -29.30 -37.62 30.28
N LYS A 42 -29.66 -36.50 29.63
CA LYS A 42 -29.68 -36.40 28.16
C LYS A 42 -28.51 -35.55 27.65
N TYR A 43 -27.78 -36.09 26.67
CA TYR A 43 -26.81 -35.32 25.92
C TYR A 43 -27.51 -34.48 24.86
N LYS A 44 -27.25 -33.17 24.86
CA LYS A 44 -27.70 -32.23 23.83
C LYS A 44 -26.46 -31.82 23.07
N ALA A 45 -26.39 -32.23 21.80
CA ALA A 45 -25.32 -31.81 20.92
C ALA A 45 -25.31 -30.28 20.85
N ILE A 46 -24.13 -29.69 21.01
CA ILE A 46 -23.96 -28.24 20.85
C ILE A 46 -24.09 -27.97 19.34
N SER A 47 -25.27 -27.56 18.90
CA SER A 47 -25.45 -26.97 17.58
C SER A 47 -24.78 -25.60 17.55
N LEU A 48 -24.44 -25.11 16.35
CA LEU A 48 -24.03 -23.72 16.15
C LEU A 48 -24.97 -22.78 16.93
N SER A 49 -24.40 -21.84 17.68
CA SER A 49 -25.22 -20.89 18.41
C SER A 49 -25.97 -19.99 17.42
N PRO A 50 -27.14 -19.44 17.79
CA PRO A 50 -27.83 -18.46 16.96
C PRO A 50 -26.94 -17.27 16.56
N GLN A 51 -26.03 -16.85 17.45
CA GLN A 51 -25.05 -15.78 17.18
C GLN A 51 -24.02 -16.19 16.12
N ASP A 52 -23.52 -17.43 16.17
CA ASP A 52 -22.57 -17.94 15.16
C ASP A 52 -23.24 -18.04 13.78
N MET A 53 -24.51 -18.44 13.73
CA MET A 53 -25.29 -18.48 12.48
C MET A 53 -25.51 -17.06 11.91
N GLU A 54 -25.82 -16.09 12.76
CA GLU A 54 -25.99 -14.68 12.36
C GLU A 54 -24.67 -14.07 11.86
N PHE A 55 -23.55 -14.40 12.52
CA PHE A 55 -22.21 -13.99 12.10
C PHE A 55 -21.83 -14.58 10.73
N LEU A 56 -22.10 -15.86 10.49
CA LEU A 56 -21.88 -16.49 9.19
C LEU A 56 -22.74 -15.85 8.08
N ALA A 57 -24.00 -15.50 8.39
CA ALA A 57 -24.88 -14.80 7.46
C ALA A 57 -24.37 -13.39 7.11
N MET A 58 -23.89 -12.64 8.11
CA MET A 58 -23.26 -11.33 7.93
C MET A 58 -21.99 -11.39 7.05
N HIS A 59 -21.15 -12.40 7.28
CA HIS A 59 -19.95 -12.63 6.45
C HIS A 59 -20.31 -12.94 5.00
N LYS A 60 -21.33 -13.79 4.78
CA LYS A 60 -21.83 -14.10 3.43
C LYS A 60 -22.40 -12.87 2.72
N LEU A 61 -23.17 -12.04 3.43
CA LEU A 61 -23.69 -10.78 2.89
C LEU A 61 -22.57 -9.84 2.48
N SER A 62 -21.53 -9.71 3.31
CA SER A 62 -20.37 -8.85 3.05
C SER A 62 -19.60 -9.32 1.80
N ALA A 63 -19.38 -10.64 1.66
CA ALA A 63 -18.75 -11.21 0.47
C ALA A 63 -19.55 -10.90 -0.80
N ASN A 64 -20.89 -11.02 -0.74
CA ASN A 64 -21.77 -10.70 -1.86
C ASN A 64 -21.74 -9.20 -2.23
N GLN A 65 -21.70 -8.29 -1.25
CA GLN A 65 -21.59 -6.85 -1.52
C GLN A 65 -20.29 -6.49 -2.26
N ILE A 66 -19.17 -7.12 -1.88
CA ILE A 66 -17.88 -6.94 -2.57
C ILE A 66 -18.00 -7.46 -4.01
N ALA A 67 -18.57 -8.65 -4.20
CA ALA A 67 -18.75 -9.25 -5.52
C ALA A 67 -19.61 -8.40 -6.46
N MET A 68 -20.70 -7.81 -5.93
CA MET A 68 -21.56 -6.88 -6.66
C MET A 68 -20.79 -5.66 -7.16
N LYS A 69 -19.86 -5.11 -6.36
CA LYS A 69 -19.03 -3.97 -6.78
C LYS A 69 -18.18 -4.30 -8.00
N PHE A 70 -17.69 -5.53 -8.10
CA PHE A 70 -16.93 -6.01 -9.25
C PHE A 70 -17.79 -6.62 -10.35
N GLN A 71 -19.11 -6.70 -10.15
CA GLN A 71 -20.06 -7.37 -11.05
C GLN A 71 -19.70 -8.84 -11.28
N VAL A 72 -19.20 -9.51 -10.23
CA VAL A 72 -18.89 -10.94 -10.24
C VAL A 72 -20.08 -11.69 -9.61
N PRO A 73 -20.74 -12.60 -10.34
CA PRO A 73 -21.81 -13.41 -9.76
C PRO A 73 -21.29 -14.31 -8.63
N PRO A 74 -22.06 -14.52 -7.55
CA PRO A 74 -21.65 -15.36 -6.41
C PRO A 74 -21.19 -16.77 -6.78
N PHE A 75 -21.79 -17.38 -7.81
CA PHE A 75 -21.39 -18.71 -8.28
C PHE A 75 -19.95 -18.75 -8.80
N MET A 76 -19.44 -17.66 -9.39
CA MET A 76 -18.05 -17.58 -9.84
C MET A 76 -17.06 -17.57 -8.67
N MET A 77 -17.53 -17.27 -7.46
CA MET A 77 -16.76 -17.32 -6.21
C MET A 77 -16.91 -18.67 -5.48
N GLY A 78 -17.62 -19.63 -6.06
CA GLY A 78 -17.86 -20.95 -5.46
C GLY A 78 -19.04 -21.01 -4.48
N ASP A 79 -19.86 -19.95 -4.38
CA ASP A 79 -21.11 -20.01 -3.62
C ASP A 79 -22.19 -20.75 -4.43
N LEU A 80 -22.39 -22.03 -4.10
CA LEU A 80 -23.38 -22.93 -4.71
C LEU A 80 -24.59 -23.17 -3.79
N SER A 81 -24.81 -22.30 -2.81
CA SER A 81 -25.86 -22.50 -1.80
C SER A 81 -27.29 -22.45 -2.35
N ASP A 82 -27.49 -21.84 -3.51
CA ASP A 82 -28.79 -21.80 -4.19
C ASP A 82 -28.83 -22.85 -5.31
N SER A 83 -29.75 -23.81 -5.20
CA SER A 83 -29.94 -24.88 -6.18
C SER A 83 -30.26 -24.39 -7.60
N SER A 84 -30.81 -23.19 -7.76
CA SER A 84 -31.10 -22.58 -9.06
C SER A 84 -29.82 -22.20 -9.84
N VAL A 85 -28.69 -22.03 -9.14
CA VAL A 85 -27.39 -21.70 -9.71
C VAL A 85 -26.79 -22.85 -10.52
N LEU A 86 -27.06 -24.09 -10.08
CA LEU A 86 -26.57 -25.30 -10.75
C LEU A 86 -27.34 -25.61 -12.03
N GLN A 87 -28.60 -25.21 -12.12
CA GLN A 87 -29.45 -25.47 -13.29
C GLN A 87 -29.16 -24.50 -14.44
N ASN A 88 -28.81 -23.24 -14.12
CA ASN A 88 -28.61 -22.18 -15.12
C ASN A 88 -27.13 -21.76 -15.24
N THR A 89 -26.20 -22.65 -14.92
CA THR A 89 -24.76 -22.32 -14.88
C THR A 89 -24.23 -21.81 -16.24
N ALA A 90 -24.74 -22.32 -17.36
CA ALA A 90 -24.34 -21.85 -18.69
C ALA A 90 -24.75 -20.39 -18.94
N GLU A 91 -25.98 -20.01 -18.58
CA GLU A 91 -26.49 -18.64 -18.72
C GLU A 91 -25.78 -17.68 -17.77
N GLN A 92 -25.46 -18.12 -16.54
CA GLN A 92 -24.72 -17.30 -15.58
C GLN A 92 -23.27 -17.06 -16.00
N LYS A 93 -22.60 -18.08 -16.57
CA LYS A 93 -21.27 -17.92 -17.17
C LYS A 93 -21.31 -16.92 -18.32
N LEU A 94 -22.31 -17.03 -19.19
CA LEU A 94 -22.50 -16.11 -20.29
C LEU A 94 -22.73 -14.66 -19.80
N PHE A 95 -23.63 -14.46 -18.84
CA PHE A 95 -23.90 -13.16 -18.23
C PHE A 95 -22.64 -12.54 -17.63
N PHE A 96 -21.82 -13.34 -16.94
CA PHE A 96 -20.53 -12.88 -16.43
C PHE A 96 -19.60 -12.40 -17.55
N TRP A 97 -19.47 -13.13 -18.65
CA TRP A 97 -18.66 -12.69 -19.78
C TRP A 97 -19.20 -11.42 -20.42
N GLU A 98 -20.51 -11.34 -20.69
CA GLU A 98 -21.11 -10.20 -21.39
C GLU A 98 -21.15 -8.90 -20.57
N GLN A 99 -21.42 -9.00 -19.26
CA GLN A 99 -21.63 -7.83 -18.40
C GLN A 99 -20.39 -7.43 -17.62
N CYS A 100 -19.48 -8.36 -17.35
CA CYS A 100 -18.29 -8.12 -16.54
C CYS A 100 -17.01 -8.08 -17.41
N ILE A 101 -16.71 -9.17 -18.12
CA ILE A 101 -15.40 -9.31 -18.79
C ILE A 101 -15.33 -8.53 -20.10
N MET A 102 -16.28 -8.73 -21.01
CA MET A 102 -16.27 -8.12 -22.34
C MET A 102 -16.29 -6.58 -22.31
N PRO A 103 -17.05 -5.89 -21.43
CA PRO A 103 -16.99 -4.43 -21.34
C PRO A 103 -15.61 -3.93 -20.92
N ARG A 104 -14.92 -4.66 -20.03
CA ARG A 104 -13.54 -4.35 -19.64
C ARG A 104 -12.57 -4.60 -20.78
N HIS A 105 -12.71 -5.72 -21.50
CA HIS A 105 -11.94 -5.98 -22.71
C HIS A 105 -12.17 -4.90 -23.77
N ARG A 106 -13.40 -4.43 -23.98
CA ARG A 106 -13.69 -3.32 -24.91
C ARG A 106 -13.00 -2.03 -24.48
N ALA A 107 -13.03 -1.70 -23.19
CA ALA A 107 -12.32 -0.54 -22.65
C ALA A 107 -10.80 -0.67 -22.88
N TRP A 108 -10.22 -1.85 -22.64
CA TRP A 108 -8.81 -2.11 -22.91
C TRP A 108 -8.46 -2.10 -24.39
N LYS A 109 -9.32 -2.67 -25.25
CA LYS A 109 -9.21 -2.60 -26.71
C LYS A 109 -9.19 -1.15 -27.18
N GLU A 110 -10.11 -0.31 -26.69
CA GLU A 110 -10.12 1.11 -27.05
C GLU A 110 -8.81 1.81 -26.64
N LEU A 111 -8.27 1.47 -25.46
CA LEU A 111 -6.96 1.97 -25.03
C LEU A 111 -5.83 1.48 -25.94
N TYR A 112 -5.80 0.19 -26.29
CA TYR A 112 -4.78 -0.37 -27.17
C TYR A 112 -4.86 0.22 -28.57
N ASP A 113 -6.05 0.30 -29.16
CA ASP A 113 -6.28 0.83 -30.50
C ASP A 113 -5.99 2.32 -30.59
N ARG A 114 -6.34 3.08 -29.56
CA ARG A 114 -6.12 4.53 -29.55
C ARG A 114 -4.67 4.90 -29.26
N PHE A 115 -3.98 4.11 -28.43
CA PHE A 115 -2.67 4.49 -27.91
C PHE A 115 -1.54 3.54 -28.29
N LEU A 116 -1.68 2.23 -28.09
CA LEU A 116 -0.59 1.27 -28.22
C LEU A 116 -0.31 0.86 -29.68
N ILE A 117 -1.37 0.54 -30.43
CA ILE A 117 -1.31 0.06 -31.81
C ILE A 117 -0.68 1.11 -32.75
N PRO A 118 -1.03 2.42 -32.67
CA PRO A 118 -0.36 3.45 -33.46
C PRO A 118 1.15 3.56 -33.17
N LEU A 119 1.57 3.39 -31.91
CA LEU A 119 2.98 3.45 -31.52
C LEU A 119 3.78 2.25 -32.05
N ILE A 120 3.23 1.04 -31.95
CA ILE A 120 3.88 -0.18 -32.47
C ILE A 120 4.02 -0.09 -33.99
N ILE A 121 2.97 0.35 -34.67
CA ILE A 121 2.91 0.34 -36.13
C ILE A 121 3.82 1.42 -36.76
N ALA A 122 4.06 2.53 -36.06
CA ALA A 122 4.84 3.68 -36.56
C ALA A 122 6.25 3.33 -37.07
N ASN A 123 6.86 2.26 -36.55
CA ASN A 123 8.21 1.79 -36.91
C ASN A 123 8.23 0.44 -37.63
N THR A 124 7.09 -0.02 -38.15
CA THR A 124 6.97 -1.31 -38.85
C THR A 124 6.53 -1.11 -40.31
N PRO A 125 6.69 -2.12 -41.19
CA PRO A 125 6.16 -2.08 -42.55
C PRO A 125 4.63 -1.85 -42.64
N LEU A 126 3.92 -1.96 -41.51
CA LEU A 126 2.48 -1.80 -41.40
C LEU A 126 2.05 -0.32 -41.30
N LYS A 127 2.98 0.64 -41.20
CA LYS A 127 2.74 2.09 -41.03
C LYS A 127 1.70 2.69 -42.00
N ASN A 128 1.66 2.18 -43.23
CA ASN A 128 0.81 2.72 -44.29
C ASN A 128 -0.49 1.92 -44.48
N LYS A 129 -0.76 0.90 -43.66
CA LYS A 129 -2.00 0.12 -43.73
C LYS A 129 -3.08 0.75 -42.83
N PRO A 130 -4.17 1.29 -43.38
CA PRO A 130 -5.27 1.84 -42.59
C PRO A 130 -6.06 0.72 -41.89
N GLY A 131 -6.55 1.00 -40.68
CA GLY A 131 -7.55 0.16 -40.01
C GLY A 131 -7.02 -1.00 -39.17
N ILE A 132 -5.72 -1.03 -38.86
CA ILE A 132 -5.19 -2.05 -37.94
C ILE A 132 -5.66 -1.76 -36.51
N HIS A 133 -6.24 -2.76 -35.89
CA HIS A 133 -6.75 -2.72 -34.53
C HIS A 133 -6.47 -4.05 -33.83
N CYS A 134 -6.46 -4.01 -32.51
CA CYS A 134 -6.37 -5.14 -31.61
C CYS A 134 -7.78 -5.72 -31.40
N GLU A 135 -7.89 -7.04 -31.35
CA GLU A 135 -9.11 -7.73 -30.98
C GLU A 135 -8.80 -8.83 -29.97
N PHE A 136 -9.67 -8.97 -28.98
CA PHE A 136 -9.60 -10.10 -28.06
C PHE A 136 -10.20 -11.32 -28.74
N ASP A 137 -9.43 -12.40 -28.82
CA ASP A 137 -9.92 -13.66 -29.35
C ASP A 137 -10.82 -14.36 -28.31
N TYR A 138 -12.08 -14.57 -28.68
CA TYR A 138 -13.08 -15.29 -27.87
C TYR A 138 -13.35 -16.70 -28.40
N SER A 139 -12.61 -17.17 -29.41
CA SER A 139 -12.81 -18.48 -30.04
C SER A 139 -12.72 -19.64 -29.04
N GLY A 140 -11.82 -19.54 -28.06
CA GLY A 140 -11.64 -20.54 -26.99
C GLY A 140 -12.55 -20.39 -25.77
N VAL A 141 -13.53 -19.49 -25.78
CA VAL A 141 -14.42 -19.27 -24.63
C VAL A 141 -15.73 -20.04 -24.82
N ASP A 142 -15.85 -21.20 -24.17
CA ASP A 142 -17.02 -22.09 -24.26
C ASP A 142 -18.34 -21.38 -23.98
N ALA A 143 -18.37 -20.49 -22.99
CA ALA A 143 -19.57 -19.74 -22.60
C ALA A 143 -20.12 -18.84 -23.71
N LEU A 144 -19.26 -18.41 -24.65
CA LEU A 144 -19.64 -17.54 -25.78
C LEU A 144 -19.93 -18.33 -27.06
N GLN A 145 -19.48 -19.58 -27.16
CA GLN A 145 -19.78 -20.43 -28.32
C GLN A 145 -21.27 -20.73 -28.44
N TYR A 146 -21.96 -20.93 -27.31
CA TYR A 146 -23.40 -21.15 -27.28
C TYR A 146 -24.20 -20.04 -28.00
N ILE A 147 -23.82 -18.77 -27.85
CA ILE A 147 -24.44 -17.66 -28.58
C ILE A 147 -24.08 -17.72 -30.07
N LYS A 148 -22.82 -17.95 -30.40
CA LYS A 148 -22.36 -18.03 -31.80
C LYS A 148 -23.12 -19.12 -32.55
N ASP A 149 -23.26 -20.30 -31.97
CA ASP A 149 -24.01 -21.42 -32.55
C ASP A 149 -25.47 -21.03 -32.78
N ARG A 150 -26.11 -20.34 -31.83
CA ARG A 150 -27.49 -19.86 -31.96
C ARG A 150 -27.63 -18.75 -33.01
N GLN A 151 -26.63 -17.89 -33.17
CA GLN A 151 -26.60 -16.87 -34.22
C GLN A 151 -26.45 -17.53 -35.60
N ILE A 152 -25.53 -18.47 -35.75
CA ILE A 152 -25.32 -19.24 -36.98
C ILE A 152 -26.56 -20.03 -37.35
N ASP A 153 -27.21 -20.69 -36.39
CA ASP A 153 -28.48 -21.40 -36.59
C ASP A 153 -29.61 -20.46 -37.07
N ARG A 154 -29.71 -19.27 -36.48
CA ARG A 154 -30.69 -18.25 -36.92
C ARG A 154 -30.42 -17.79 -38.36
N LEU A 155 -29.16 -17.49 -38.69
CA LEU A 155 -28.76 -17.06 -40.02
C LEU A 155 -29.03 -18.17 -41.05
N THR A 156 -28.65 -19.40 -40.72
CA THR A 156 -28.92 -20.60 -41.53
C THR A 156 -30.42 -20.81 -41.77
N LYS A 157 -31.27 -20.58 -40.76
CA LYS A 157 -32.73 -20.66 -40.90
C LYS A 157 -33.33 -19.51 -41.71
N SER A 158 -32.69 -18.35 -41.75
CA SER A 158 -33.12 -17.19 -42.55
C SER A 158 -32.66 -17.26 -44.02
N PHE A 159 -31.65 -18.08 -44.30
CA PHE A 159 -31.07 -18.25 -45.64
C PHE A 159 -32.10 -18.61 -46.73
N PRO A 160 -33.03 -19.56 -46.52
CA PRO A 160 -34.03 -19.91 -47.54
C PRO A 160 -35.02 -18.79 -47.89
N ASN A 161 -35.08 -17.70 -47.12
CA ASN A 161 -36.03 -16.61 -47.32
C ASN A 161 -35.33 -15.33 -47.85
N ALA A 162 -34.16 -15.46 -48.48
CA ALA A 162 -33.31 -14.36 -48.92
C ALA A 162 -32.95 -13.34 -47.82
N GLY A 163 -32.93 -13.79 -46.55
CA GLY A 163 -32.59 -12.92 -45.42
C GLY A 163 -31.09 -12.63 -45.31
N VAL A 164 -30.24 -13.54 -45.80
CA VAL A 164 -28.77 -13.47 -45.72
C VAL A 164 -28.10 -14.19 -46.89
N THR A 165 -26.85 -13.85 -47.17
CA THR A 165 -25.98 -14.48 -48.17
C THR A 165 -25.14 -15.63 -47.56
N PRO A 166 -24.60 -16.56 -48.37
CA PRO A 166 -23.69 -17.60 -47.87
C PRO A 166 -22.44 -17.03 -47.19
N ASN A 167 -21.87 -15.93 -47.69
CA ASN A 167 -20.71 -15.28 -47.08
C ASN A 167 -21.04 -14.62 -45.74
N GLU A 168 -22.26 -14.11 -45.53
CA GLU A 168 -22.68 -13.61 -44.21
C GLU A 168 -22.76 -14.73 -43.17
N ILE A 169 -23.17 -15.95 -43.57
CA ILE A 169 -23.16 -17.13 -42.69
C ILE A 169 -21.72 -17.58 -42.40
N ARG A 170 -20.84 -17.59 -43.41
CA ARG A 170 -19.41 -17.93 -43.24
C ARG A 170 -18.69 -16.94 -42.32
N GLN A 171 -18.93 -15.65 -42.50
CA GLN A 171 -18.37 -14.61 -41.65
C GLN A 171 -18.87 -14.72 -40.20
N ALA A 172 -20.16 -15.02 -39.99
CA ALA A 172 -20.69 -15.31 -38.65
C ALA A 172 -20.06 -16.55 -38.00
N ALA A 173 -19.65 -17.54 -38.81
CA ALA A 173 -18.90 -18.72 -38.38
C ALA A 173 -17.38 -18.49 -38.28
N GLY A 174 -16.87 -17.29 -38.54
CA GLY A 174 -15.45 -16.97 -38.50
C GLY A 174 -14.63 -17.58 -39.65
N LEU A 175 -15.29 -17.97 -40.75
CA LEU A 175 -14.66 -18.51 -41.96
C LEU A 175 -14.43 -17.38 -42.97
N GLU A 176 -13.30 -17.44 -43.67
CA GLU A 176 -13.00 -16.51 -44.76
C GLU A 176 -14.09 -16.56 -45.85
N PRO A 177 -14.51 -15.39 -46.38
CA PRO A 177 -15.47 -15.32 -47.47
C PRO A 177 -14.86 -15.94 -48.74
N ILE A 178 -15.71 -16.59 -49.53
CA ILE A 178 -15.32 -17.10 -50.83
C ILE A 178 -15.70 -16.03 -51.86
N ASP A 179 -14.73 -15.57 -52.63
CA ASP A 179 -14.93 -14.53 -53.64
C ASP A 179 -15.55 -15.12 -54.92
N THR A 180 -16.81 -15.52 -54.82
CA THR A 180 -17.63 -15.85 -56.00
C THR A 180 -18.96 -15.11 -55.95
N PRO A 181 -19.56 -14.77 -57.11
CA PRO A 181 -20.85 -14.07 -57.18
C PRO A 181 -21.98 -14.80 -56.43
N GLU A 182 -21.96 -16.13 -56.43
CA GLU A 182 -22.94 -16.98 -55.77
C GLU A 182 -22.88 -16.83 -54.25
N MET A 183 -21.67 -16.72 -53.70
CA MET A 183 -21.45 -16.62 -52.27
C MET A 183 -21.84 -15.26 -51.68
N ASN A 184 -22.04 -14.25 -52.54
CA ASN A 184 -22.47 -12.90 -52.18
C ASN A 184 -23.93 -12.60 -52.55
N SER A 185 -24.68 -13.62 -52.98
CA SER A 185 -26.06 -13.47 -53.43
C SER A 185 -27.05 -14.00 -52.40
N THR A 186 -28.19 -13.33 -52.24
CA THR A 186 -29.31 -13.86 -51.46
C THR A 186 -30.16 -14.79 -52.33
N TYR A 187 -30.77 -15.79 -51.70
CA TYR A 187 -31.50 -16.83 -52.39
C TYR A 187 -32.90 -16.98 -51.81
N ILE A 188 -33.92 -16.93 -52.67
CA ILE A 188 -35.28 -17.27 -52.28
C ILE A 188 -35.48 -18.75 -52.55
N GLY A 189 -35.92 -19.47 -51.53
CA GLY A 189 -36.28 -20.88 -51.58
C GLY A 189 -37.45 -21.07 -52.53
N PHE A 190 -37.12 -21.23 -53.82
CA PHE A 190 -37.66 -22.19 -54.78
C PHE A 190 -36.98 -22.05 -56.16
N THR A 191 -36.23 -20.96 -56.40
CA THR A 191 -35.29 -20.82 -57.53
C THR A 191 -34.16 -19.86 -57.14
N MET A 192 -32.93 -20.37 -57.05
CA MET A 192 -31.75 -19.62 -56.63
C MET A 192 -31.34 -18.54 -57.66
N ALA A 193 -31.91 -17.33 -57.57
CA ALA A 193 -31.53 -16.17 -58.39
C ALA A 193 -31.13 -14.96 -57.51
N ALA A 194 -30.04 -14.30 -57.89
CA ALA A 194 -29.34 -13.26 -57.12
C ALA A 194 -29.89 -11.83 -57.31
N LEU A 195 -29.76 -10.97 -56.29
CA LEU A 195 -30.06 -9.53 -56.30
C LEU A 195 -28.88 -8.70 -55.75
N SER A 196 -28.51 -7.59 -56.41
CA SER A 196 -27.34 -6.75 -56.06
C SER A 196 -27.70 -5.50 -55.24
N VAL A 197 -26.89 -5.18 -54.21
CA VAL A 197 -26.98 -3.94 -53.39
C VAL A 197 -25.59 -3.30 -53.21
N LYS A 198 -25.50 -1.95 -53.17
CA LYS A 198 -24.26 -1.16 -53.02
C LYS A 198 -23.91 -0.83 -51.55
N PRO A 199 -22.61 -0.71 -51.19
CA PRO A 199 -22.15 -0.51 -49.81
C PRO A 199 -22.12 0.96 -49.32
N PRO A 200 -22.08 1.21 -48.00
CA PRO A 200 -22.19 2.54 -47.41
C PRO A 200 -20.86 3.29 -47.31
N VAL A 201 -20.95 4.62 -47.16
CA VAL A 201 -19.83 5.58 -47.13
C VAL A 201 -19.20 5.70 -45.74
N VAL A 202 -17.88 5.57 -45.65
CA VAL A 202 -17.08 5.72 -44.42
C VAL A 202 -16.70 7.18 -44.17
N LYS A 203 -16.86 7.68 -42.94
CA LYS A 203 -16.43 9.04 -42.53
C LYS A 203 -14.90 9.15 -42.56
N SER A 204 -14.38 10.21 -43.18
CA SER A 204 -12.94 10.48 -43.31
C SER A 204 -12.31 10.88 -41.97
N LEU A 205 -11.11 10.35 -41.72
CA LEU A 205 -10.32 10.60 -40.50
C LEU A 205 -9.72 12.03 -40.46
N PRO A 206 -9.34 12.54 -39.27
CA PRO A 206 -8.73 13.86 -39.10
C PRO A 206 -7.41 14.04 -39.87
N ALA A 207 -7.03 15.29 -40.14
CA ALA A 207 -5.81 15.61 -40.87
C ALA A 207 -4.53 15.17 -40.12
N PRO A 208 -3.43 14.80 -40.83
CA PRO A 208 -2.20 14.28 -40.22
C PRO A 208 -1.63 15.16 -39.10
N SER A 209 -1.60 16.49 -39.29
CA SER A 209 -1.06 17.44 -38.31
C SER A 209 -1.85 17.50 -36.99
N GLN A 210 -3.14 17.20 -37.02
CA GLN A 210 -3.97 17.13 -35.81
C GLN A 210 -3.73 15.82 -35.07
N ARG A 211 -3.50 14.71 -35.79
CA ARG A 211 -3.14 13.43 -35.17
C ARG A 211 -1.79 13.49 -34.48
N ASP A 212 -0.80 14.12 -35.09
CA ASP A 212 0.55 14.21 -34.51
C ASP A 212 0.56 14.98 -33.19
N LYS A 213 -0.21 16.08 -33.08
CA LYS A 213 -0.41 16.80 -31.82
C LYS A 213 -1.10 15.94 -30.76
N MET A 214 -2.17 15.25 -31.12
CA MET A 214 -2.89 14.36 -30.19
C MET A 214 -2.00 13.21 -29.70
N ILE A 215 -1.13 12.68 -30.56
CA ILE A 215 -0.16 11.64 -30.21
C ILE A 215 0.89 12.20 -29.24
N GLN A 216 1.42 13.40 -29.47
CA GLN A 216 2.37 14.02 -28.55
C GLN A 216 1.76 14.29 -27.16
N GLU A 217 0.55 14.85 -27.12
CA GLU A 217 -0.18 15.11 -25.86
C GLU A 217 -0.49 13.81 -25.10
N ALA A 218 -0.96 12.78 -25.81
CA ALA A 218 -1.24 11.47 -25.23
C ALA A 218 0.04 10.77 -24.72
N THR A 219 1.13 10.85 -25.48
CA THR A 219 2.43 10.26 -25.09
C THR A 219 2.98 10.91 -23.82
N GLY A 220 2.87 12.25 -23.73
CA GLY A 220 3.23 12.99 -22.51
C GLY A 220 2.39 12.57 -21.30
N LEU A 221 1.08 12.39 -21.49
CA LEU A 221 0.15 11.97 -20.42
C LEU A 221 0.43 10.54 -19.94
N VAL A 222 0.67 9.59 -20.85
CA VAL A 222 0.97 8.19 -20.50
C VAL A 222 2.30 8.09 -19.74
N LYS A 223 3.33 8.80 -20.19
CA LYS A 223 4.62 8.86 -19.48
C LYS A 223 4.45 9.39 -18.06
N LYS A 224 3.63 10.44 -17.88
CA LYS A 224 3.31 11.01 -16.55
C LYS A 224 2.59 10.00 -15.65
N ILE A 225 1.61 9.26 -16.16
CA ILE A 225 0.86 8.25 -15.38
C ILE A 225 1.78 7.08 -14.96
N ALA A 226 2.64 6.59 -15.86
CA ALA A 226 3.57 5.51 -15.55
C ALA A 226 4.57 5.90 -14.44
N ILE A 227 5.13 7.10 -14.53
CA ILE A 227 5.99 7.67 -13.50
C ILE A 227 5.24 7.78 -12.16
N ASP A 228 3.98 8.20 -12.18
CA ASP A 228 3.16 8.37 -10.99
C ASP A 228 2.87 7.04 -10.24
N ILE A 229 2.63 5.96 -11.00
CA ILE A 229 2.42 4.61 -10.45
C ILE A 229 3.72 4.08 -9.83
N GLN A 230 4.84 4.21 -10.54
CA GLN A 230 6.15 3.77 -10.04
C GLN A 230 6.56 4.56 -8.79
N ALA A 231 6.35 5.87 -8.80
CA ALA A 231 6.58 6.73 -7.64
C ALA A 231 5.75 6.25 -6.45
N LYS A 232 4.44 6.06 -6.62
CA LYS A 232 3.57 5.59 -5.52
C LYS A 232 4.03 4.24 -4.92
N ALA A 233 4.46 3.30 -5.74
CA ALA A 233 5.00 2.03 -5.25
C ALA A 233 6.34 2.23 -4.49
N ALA A 234 7.21 3.10 -5.00
CA ALA A 234 8.50 3.40 -4.39
C ALA A 234 8.34 4.02 -2.99
N ILE A 235 7.50 5.05 -2.82
CA ILE A 235 7.31 5.69 -1.51
C ILE A 235 6.73 4.72 -0.47
N GLN A 236 5.79 3.85 -0.86
CA GLN A 236 5.25 2.84 0.04
C GLN A 236 6.29 1.81 0.46
N THR A 237 7.15 1.40 -0.48
CA THR A 237 8.25 0.47 -0.21
C THR A 237 9.25 1.09 0.75
N LEU A 238 9.69 2.32 0.50
CA LEU A 238 10.60 3.07 1.36
C LEU A 238 10.01 3.29 2.76
N ALA A 239 8.75 3.69 2.85
CA ALA A 239 8.07 3.88 4.13
C ALA A 239 7.88 2.55 4.90
N LYS A 240 7.67 1.43 4.22
CA LYS A 240 7.62 0.11 4.86
C LYS A 240 8.99 -0.32 5.38
N PHE A 241 10.03 -0.11 4.58
CA PHE A 241 11.41 -0.39 4.95
C PHE A 241 11.83 0.42 6.19
N ARG A 242 11.58 1.73 6.19
CA ARG A 242 11.95 2.64 7.29
C ARG A 242 11.26 2.33 8.61
N ARG A 243 10.02 1.81 8.58
CA ARG A 243 9.24 1.50 9.80
C ARG A 243 9.96 0.57 10.79
N GLY A 244 10.76 -0.37 10.31
CA GLY A 244 11.57 -1.23 11.19
C GLY A 244 12.59 -0.43 11.99
N PHE A 245 13.28 0.50 11.31
CA PHE A 245 14.24 1.40 11.93
C PHE A 245 13.57 2.45 12.81
N GLU A 246 12.40 2.98 12.43
CA GLU A 246 11.62 3.91 13.27
C GLU A 246 11.32 3.30 14.64
N ASN A 247 10.93 2.03 14.69
CA ASN A 247 10.69 1.34 15.96
C ASN A 247 11.99 1.20 16.77
N LYS A 248 13.07 0.69 16.16
CA LYS A 248 14.37 0.52 16.82
C LYS A 248 14.91 1.85 17.37
N PHE A 249 14.79 2.92 16.59
CA PHE A 249 15.24 4.27 16.93
C PHE A 249 14.39 4.85 18.07
N ARG A 250 13.06 4.69 18.00
CA ARG A 250 12.13 5.11 19.07
C ARG A 250 12.48 4.42 20.39
N ASP A 251 12.60 3.10 20.37
CA ASP A 251 12.82 2.31 21.58
C ASP A 251 14.17 2.66 22.22
N THR A 252 15.23 2.75 21.40
CA THR A 252 16.55 3.21 21.88
C THR A 252 16.51 4.63 22.46
N THR A 253 15.77 5.54 21.82
CA THR A 253 15.60 6.92 22.31
C THR A 253 14.84 6.95 23.63
N SER A 254 13.78 6.14 23.76
CA SER A 254 13.02 5.99 25.00
C SER A 254 13.91 5.50 26.13
N ASP A 255 14.67 4.42 25.90
CA ASP A 255 15.58 3.84 26.90
C ASP A 255 16.65 4.84 27.35
N LEU A 256 17.17 5.65 26.42
CA LEU A 256 18.12 6.72 26.72
C LEU A 256 17.48 7.83 27.57
N PHE A 257 16.24 8.22 27.29
CA PHE A 257 15.50 9.16 28.13
C PHE A 257 15.19 8.59 29.52
N ASP A 258 14.84 7.31 29.62
CA ASP A 258 14.59 6.65 30.91
C ASP A 258 15.87 6.54 31.75
N LYS A 259 17.01 6.25 31.11
CA LYS A 259 18.33 6.33 31.75
C LYS A 259 18.63 7.75 32.22
N GLN A 260 18.36 8.76 31.38
CA GLN A 260 18.55 10.16 31.70
C GLN A 260 17.69 10.61 32.87
N ARG A 261 16.42 10.21 32.89
CA ARG A 261 15.47 10.42 33.99
C ARG A 261 16.04 9.94 35.31
N GLY A 262 16.48 8.69 35.37
CA GLY A 262 17.02 8.08 36.59
C GLY A 262 18.23 8.86 37.16
N VAL A 263 19.17 9.26 36.30
CA VAL A 263 20.36 10.02 36.69
C VAL A 263 20.01 11.43 37.15
N VAL A 264 19.16 12.15 36.40
CA VAL A 264 18.75 13.52 36.72
C VAL A 264 17.99 13.58 38.04
N ILE A 265 17.04 12.65 38.26
CA ILE A 265 16.27 12.58 39.52
C ILE A 265 17.19 12.23 40.70
N ALA A 266 18.12 11.29 40.53
CA ALA A 266 19.08 10.94 41.58
C ALA A 266 19.95 12.15 41.98
N LYS A 267 20.46 12.89 41.01
CA LYS A 267 21.25 14.11 41.25
C LYS A 267 20.45 15.23 41.90
N LEU A 268 19.19 15.42 41.49
CA LEU A 268 18.29 16.40 42.11
C LEU A 268 18.06 16.08 43.60
N ARG A 269 17.82 14.80 43.93
CA ARG A 269 17.68 14.35 45.33
C ARG A 269 18.95 14.54 46.15
N GLU A 270 20.13 14.29 45.57
CA GLU A 270 21.43 14.52 46.24
C GLU A 270 21.66 15.99 46.59
N ILE A 271 21.18 16.93 45.76
CA ILE A 271 21.23 18.36 46.09
C ILE A 271 20.28 18.65 47.25
N GLY A 272 19.08 18.06 47.26
CA GLY A 272 18.10 18.22 48.32
C GLY A 272 18.55 17.76 49.71
N THR A 273 19.47 16.79 49.80
CA THR A 273 19.99 16.29 51.08
C THR A 273 21.12 17.13 51.66
N LYS A 274 21.68 18.07 50.88
CA LYS A 274 22.74 18.98 51.34
C LYS A 274 22.10 20.09 52.21
N SER A 275 22.25 19.97 53.53
CA SER A 275 21.70 20.85 54.59
C SER A 275 22.01 22.36 54.46
N TYR A 276 22.83 22.79 53.50
CA TYR A 276 23.29 24.17 53.32
C TYR A 276 22.83 24.83 52.01
N VAL A 277 21.97 24.18 51.22
CA VAL A 277 21.50 24.72 49.94
C VAL A 277 20.59 25.93 50.21
N GLN A 278 21.20 27.13 50.27
CA GLN A 278 20.53 28.42 50.35
C GLN A 278 19.99 28.89 48.99
N ARG A 279 20.35 28.19 47.91
CA ARG A 279 20.08 28.55 46.51
C ARG A 279 19.03 27.65 45.88
N ALA A 280 18.29 28.16 44.90
CA ALA A 280 17.27 27.40 44.20
C ALA A 280 17.87 26.26 43.37
N ALA A 281 17.16 25.13 43.23
CA ALA A 281 17.65 23.94 42.53
C ALA A 281 18.09 24.21 41.07
N TYR A 282 17.44 25.15 40.37
CA TYR A 282 17.82 25.53 39.00
C TYR A 282 19.21 26.17 38.90
N GLU A 283 19.76 26.70 40.00
CA GLU A 283 21.10 27.30 40.02
C GLU A 283 22.21 26.24 39.97
N TYR A 284 21.86 24.96 40.20
CA TYR A 284 22.75 23.81 40.13
C TYR A 284 22.50 22.95 38.88
N ILE A 285 21.89 23.52 37.83
CA ILE A 285 21.49 22.74 36.66
C ILE A 285 22.65 21.99 36.00
N ASP A 286 23.86 22.54 35.99
CA ASP A 286 25.03 21.88 35.38
C ASP A 286 25.51 20.67 36.21
N ASP A 287 25.28 20.68 37.52
CA ASP A 287 25.54 19.51 38.38
C ASP A 287 24.49 18.42 38.16
N ILE A 288 23.23 18.82 37.94
CA ILE A 288 22.08 17.93 37.70
C ILE A 288 22.12 17.32 36.30
N PHE A 289 22.44 18.12 35.29
CA PHE A 289 22.35 17.78 33.87
C PHE A 289 23.68 18.06 33.16
N ASP A 290 24.50 17.03 33.05
CA ASP A 290 25.74 17.07 32.26
C ASP A 290 25.39 17.00 30.77
N LEU A 291 25.32 18.17 30.14
CA LEU A 291 24.93 18.31 28.73
C LEU A 291 25.88 17.52 27.81
N GLN A 292 27.19 17.63 28.01
CA GLN A 292 28.18 17.02 27.13
C GLN A 292 28.17 15.49 27.25
N TYR A 293 27.99 14.96 28.46
CA TYR A 293 27.80 13.54 28.69
C TYR A 293 26.59 13.01 27.92
N TRP A 294 25.43 13.66 28.04
CA TRP A 294 24.20 13.19 27.38
C TRP A 294 24.25 13.30 25.87
N ILE A 295 24.89 14.34 25.32
CA ILE A 295 25.15 14.43 23.87
C ILE A 295 25.95 13.21 23.40
N THR A 296 26.99 12.86 24.14
CA THR A 296 27.86 11.73 23.82
C THR A 296 27.14 10.39 23.93
N GLU A 297 26.36 10.19 25.00
CA GLU A 297 25.61 8.95 25.21
C GLU A 297 24.51 8.75 24.16
N PHE A 298 23.76 9.80 23.80
CA PHE A 298 22.76 9.71 22.74
C PHE A 298 23.39 9.45 21.38
N ALA A 299 24.47 10.17 21.05
CA ALA A 299 25.21 9.92 19.82
C ALA A 299 25.69 8.46 19.73
N LYS A 300 26.22 7.90 20.83
CA LYS A 300 26.68 6.51 20.88
C LYS A 300 25.55 5.50 20.67
N GLY A 301 24.37 5.77 21.22
CA GLY A 301 23.21 4.88 21.06
C GLY A 301 22.55 4.96 19.68
N LEU A 302 22.45 6.17 19.12
CA LEU A 302 21.62 6.42 17.93
C LEU A 302 22.41 6.37 16.61
N SER A 303 23.67 6.82 16.60
CA SER A 303 24.47 6.89 15.36
C SER A 303 24.62 5.54 14.64
N PRO A 304 24.83 4.40 15.32
CA PRO A 304 24.92 3.11 14.63
C PRO A 304 23.66 2.74 13.86
N ILE A 305 22.48 3.05 14.42
CA ILE A 305 21.18 2.80 13.79
C ILE A 305 21.02 3.69 12.56
N GLU A 306 21.45 4.95 12.68
CA GLU A 306 21.37 5.92 11.60
C GLU A 306 22.27 5.57 10.42
N VAL A 307 23.53 5.19 10.69
CA VAL A 307 24.49 4.75 9.67
C VAL A 307 23.98 3.48 8.99
N GLU A 308 23.48 2.51 9.76
CA GLU A 308 22.90 1.28 9.23
C GLU A 308 21.73 1.58 8.28
N LEU A 309 20.79 2.44 8.70
CA LEU A 309 19.65 2.84 7.88
C LEU A 309 20.10 3.56 6.60
N MET A 310 21.05 4.49 6.72
CA MET A 310 21.58 5.23 5.59
C MET A 310 22.16 4.29 4.52
N LEU A 311 22.96 3.30 4.92
CA LEU A 311 23.57 2.34 4.01
C LEU A 311 22.56 1.41 3.37
N GLN A 312 21.61 0.89 4.14
CA GLN A 312 20.60 0.00 3.59
C GLN A 312 19.61 0.74 2.68
N ALA A 313 19.26 1.99 3.00
CA ALA A 313 18.43 2.83 2.13
C ALA A 313 19.13 3.15 0.81
N ALA A 314 20.44 3.41 0.85
CA ALA A 314 21.27 3.59 -0.32
C ALA A 314 21.27 2.32 -1.20
N GLN A 315 21.55 1.15 -0.59
CA GLN A 315 21.56 -0.13 -1.29
C GLN A 315 20.22 -0.45 -1.94
N LEU A 316 19.10 -0.14 -1.26
CA LEU A 316 17.76 -0.36 -1.79
C LEU A 316 17.51 0.39 -3.10
N ILE A 317 18.06 1.61 -3.24
CA ILE A 317 17.96 2.38 -4.49
C ILE A 317 18.95 1.86 -5.53
N ILE A 318 20.16 1.49 -5.13
CA ILE A 318 21.17 0.90 -6.02
C ILE A 318 20.58 -0.35 -6.68
N ASP A 319 20.01 -1.26 -5.90
CA ASP A 319 19.41 -2.49 -6.41
C ASP A 319 18.13 -2.21 -7.20
N GLY A 320 17.24 -1.38 -6.66
CA GLY A 320 15.94 -1.08 -7.26
C GLY A 320 16.02 -0.36 -8.61
N TRP A 321 17.09 0.41 -8.84
CA TRP A 321 17.34 1.14 -10.09
C TRP A 321 18.52 0.59 -10.89
N SER A 322 19.12 -0.52 -10.46
CA SER A 322 20.28 -1.15 -11.12
C SER A 322 21.43 -0.16 -11.35
N LEU A 323 21.73 0.65 -10.33
CA LEU A 323 22.83 1.62 -10.38
C LEU A 323 24.16 0.90 -10.22
N ASP A 324 25.17 1.32 -10.98
CA ASP A 324 26.55 0.90 -10.76
C ASP A 324 27.21 1.85 -9.74
N ALA A 325 26.95 1.59 -8.46
CA ALA A 325 27.41 2.45 -7.36
C ALA A 325 27.82 1.63 -6.14
N VAL A 326 28.84 2.12 -5.43
CA VAL A 326 29.25 1.61 -4.11
C VAL A 326 29.29 2.78 -3.15
N ILE A 327 28.63 2.64 -2.00
CA ILE A 327 28.66 3.67 -0.95
C ILE A 327 29.94 3.53 -0.14
N ASP A 328 30.83 4.50 -0.29
CA ASP A 328 32.00 4.63 0.55
C ASP A 328 31.66 5.48 1.79
N ILE A 329 31.55 4.83 2.95
CA ILE A 329 31.33 5.52 4.24
C ILE A 329 32.45 6.48 4.59
N THR A 330 33.66 6.29 4.05
CA THR A 330 34.81 7.16 4.30
C THR A 330 34.81 8.41 3.41
N ASN A 331 33.88 8.49 2.46
CA ASN A 331 33.72 9.67 1.61
C ASN A 331 33.53 10.93 2.49
N PRO A 332 34.29 12.00 2.24
CA PRO A 332 34.17 13.24 3.01
C PRO A 332 32.76 13.82 3.07
N GLY A 333 31.94 13.67 2.03
CA GLY A 333 30.54 14.09 2.00
C GLY A 333 29.67 13.29 2.98
N VAL A 334 29.82 11.96 2.99
CA VAL A 334 29.14 11.07 3.93
C VAL A 334 29.57 11.37 5.36
N GLN A 335 30.87 11.49 5.61
CA GLN A 335 31.43 11.84 6.92
C GLN A 335 30.96 13.23 7.40
N ALA A 336 30.88 14.21 6.51
CA ALA A 336 30.36 15.54 6.84
C ALA A 336 28.89 15.50 7.25
N ARG A 337 28.05 14.67 6.60
CA ARG A 337 26.63 14.50 6.98
C ARG A 337 26.47 13.81 8.32
N LEU A 338 27.24 12.74 8.56
CA LEU A 338 27.26 12.06 9.86
C LEU A 338 27.70 13.02 10.97
N GLY A 339 28.74 13.82 10.72
CA GLY A 339 29.20 14.85 11.66
C GLY A 339 28.22 16.00 11.87
N ALA A 340 27.50 16.43 10.84
CA ALA A 340 26.45 17.44 10.95
C ALA A 340 25.27 16.94 11.80
N ARG A 341 24.95 15.65 11.72
CA ARG A 341 23.87 15.06 12.53
C ARG A 341 24.19 15.03 14.03
N LEU A 342 25.44 14.80 14.41
CA LEU A 342 25.86 14.87 15.81
C LEU A 342 25.54 16.22 16.46
N LYS A 343 25.54 17.32 15.68
CA LYS A 343 25.11 18.65 16.15
C LYS A 343 23.60 18.76 16.33
N GLU A 344 22.79 17.99 15.62
CA GLU A 344 21.34 17.97 15.84
C GLU A 344 20.99 17.20 17.12
N PHE A 345 21.75 16.15 17.47
CA PHE A 345 21.60 15.49 18.78
C PHE A 345 21.89 16.43 19.95
N SER A 346 22.75 17.46 19.78
CA SER A 346 22.94 18.47 20.81
C SER A 346 21.64 19.24 21.09
N LYS A 347 20.90 19.62 20.06
CA LYS A 347 19.62 20.34 20.21
C LYS A 347 18.57 19.52 20.95
N ILE A 348 18.57 18.19 20.79
CA ILE A 348 17.70 17.31 21.59
C ILE A 348 18.05 17.47 23.07
N GLN A 349 19.33 17.50 23.43
CA GLN A 349 19.73 17.67 24.83
C GLN A 349 19.51 19.09 25.35
N ASP A 350 19.77 20.11 24.54
CA ASP A 350 19.49 21.50 24.86
C ASP A 350 18.01 21.69 25.22
N THR A 351 17.10 21.19 24.37
CA THR A 351 15.65 21.29 24.62
C THR A 351 15.20 20.51 25.85
N THR A 352 15.82 19.37 26.18
CA THR A 352 15.55 18.68 27.46
C THR A 352 16.01 19.51 28.65
N LYS A 353 17.23 20.07 28.58
CA LYS A 353 17.81 20.88 29.65
C LYS A 353 16.96 22.12 29.90
N ASP A 354 16.52 22.80 28.85
CA ASP A 354 15.65 23.97 28.93
C ASP A 354 14.30 23.65 29.57
N ALA A 355 13.68 22.51 29.22
CA ALA A 355 12.44 22.06 29.84
C ALA A 355 12.61 21.79 31.34
N ILE A 356 13.72 21.12 31.73
CA ILE A 356 14.05 20.90 33.15
C ILE A 356 14.24 22.23 33.88
N ILE A 357 15.00 23.17 33.30
CA ILE A 357 15.21 24.50 33.89
C ILE A 357 13.88 25.23 34.10
N ALA A 358 12.98 25.18 33.11
CA ALA A 358 11.68 25.82 33.19
C ALA A 358 10.85 25.26 34.36
N GLU A 359 10.78 23.94 34.49
CA GLU A 359 10.05 23.28 35.58
C GLU A 359 10.66 23.54 36.96
N LEU A 360 12.00 23.50 37.08
CA LEU A 360 12.68 23.82 38.34
C LEU A 360 12.44 25.27 38.76
N LYS A 361 12.43 26.22 37.81
CA LYS A 361 12.11 27.63 38.08
C LYS A 361 10.67 27.79 38.54
N ALA A 362 9.73 27.14 37.86
CA ALA A 362 8.31 27.19 38.21
C ALA A 362 8.05 26.63 39.61
N GLY A 363 8.61 25.47 39.94
CA GLY A 363 8.47 24.87 41.26
C GLY A 363 9.14 25.71 42.37
N ASN A 364 10.28 26.35 42.08
CA ASN A 364 10.91 27.27 43.02
C ASN A 364 10.04 28.50 43.32
N ILE A 365 9.41 29.10 42.29
CA ILE A 365 8.46 30.21 42.47
C ILE A 365 7.25 29.78 43.29
N ALA A 366 6.79 28.54 43.12
CA ALA A 366 5.69 27.95 43.87
C ALA A 366 6.06 27.53 45.31
N GLY A 367 7.33 27.64 45.72
CA GLY A 367 7.81 27.24 47.04
C GLY A 367 7.78 25.72 47.26
N GLU A 368 7.89 24.93 46.20
CA GLU A 368 7.79 23.49 46.25
C GLU A 368 9.07 22.83 46.81
N GLY A 369 8.88 21.76 47.59
CA GLY A 369 9.99 20.94 48.09
C GLY A 369 10.54 19.97 47.04
N ILE A 370 11.67 19.32 47.37
CA ILE A 370 12.42 18.45 46.45
C ILE A 370 11.57 17.34 45.81
N GLU A 371 10.69 16.66 46.57
CA GLU A 371 9.87 15.59 45.99
C GLU A 371 8.82 16.11 45.00
N ALA A 372 8.30 17.32 45.19
CA ALA A 372 7.42 17.96 44.21
C ALA A 372 8.20 18.35 42.93
N LEU A 373 9.43 18.85 43.09
CA LEU A 373 10.32 19.11 41.95
C LEU A 373 10.68 17.82 41.19
N VAL A 374 10.94 16.73 41.91
CA VAL A 374 11.16 15.40 41.31
C VAL A 374 9.97 15.01 40.44
N ASN A 375 8.74 15.14 40.95
CA ASN A 375 7.53 14.83 40.17
C ASN A 375 7.38 15.69 38.92
N ARG A 376 7.74 16.98 38.96
CA ARG A 376 7.75 17.83 37.76
C ARG A 376 8.73 17.33 36.70
N ILE A 377 9.97 17.02 37.13
CA ILE A 377 10.99 16.48 36.24
C ILE A 377 10.58 15.12 35.69
N ASP A 378 9.90 14.31 36.50
CA ASP A 378 9.32 13.04 36.09
C ASP A 378 8.39 13.19 34.88
N GLN A 379 7.48 14.15 34.93
CA GLN A 379 6.54 14.45 33.85
C GLN A 379 7.23 14.94 32.57
N VAL A 380 8.32 15.70 32.70
CA VAL A 380 9.16 16.08 31.54
C VAL A 380 9.69 14.83 30.83
N PHE A 381 10.14 13.84 31.59
CA PHE A 381 10.66 12.61 31.03
C PHE A 381 9.57 11.66 30.52
N ASP A 382 8.39 11.62 31.13
CA ASP A 382 7.25 10.86 30.60
C ASP A 382 6.89 11.32 29.18
N ILE A 383 6.88 12.62 28.93
CA ILE A 383 6.66 13.18 27.59
C ILE A 383 7.84 12.88 26.67
N ALA A 384 9.06 12.96 27.20
CA ALA A 384 10.29 12.75 26.43
C ALA A 384 10.43 11.30 25.93
N SER A 385 10.25 10.31 26.80
CA SER A 385 10.39 8.88 26.47
C SER A 385 9.23 8.37 25.60
N THR A 386 8.10 9.07 25.55
CA THR A 386 6.94 8.65 24.75
C THR A 386 6.79 9.43 23.44
N SER A 387 6.06 10.54 23.47
CA SER A 387 5.66 11.30 22.28
C SER A 387 6.87 11.94 21.57
N ARG A 388 7.85 12.41 22.35
CA ARG A 388 9.05 13.05 21.81
C ARG A 388 10.01 12.02 21.21
N ALA A 389 10.23 10.88 21.87
CA ALA A 389 11.00 9.77 21.31
C ALA A 389 10.45 9.29 19.96
N ARG A 390 9.11 9.21 19.82
CA ARG A 390 8.47 8.92 18.53
C ARG A 390 8.75 10.00 17.49
N THR A 391 8.61 11.27 17.85
CA THR A 391 8.83 12.41 16.94
C THR A 391 10.29 12.46 16.47
N ILE A 392 11.24 12.25 17.38
CA ILE A 392 12.67 12.11 17.08
C ILE A 392 12.85 10.94 16.10
N ALA A 393 12.38 9.74 16.43
CA ALA A 393 12.56 8.57 15.59
C ALA A 393 12.08 8.78 14.13
N VAL A 394 10.91 9.36 13.92
CA VAL A 394 10.41 9.66 12.55
C VAL A 394 11.29 10.69 11.85
N THR A 395 11.72 11.74 12.58
CA THR A 395 12.53 12.82 12.02
C THR A 395 13.94 12.34 11.63
N GLU A 396 14.60 11.61 12.54
CA GLU A 396 15.96 11.09 12.34
C GLU A 396 15.99 10.05 11.22
N THR A 397 15.06 9.09 11.23
CA THR A 397 15.05 8.03 10.21
C THR A 397 14.66 8.55 8.83
N THR A 398 13.80 9.56 8.74
CA THR A 398 13.47 10.19 7.45
C THR A 398 14.67 10.91 6.88
N TYR A 399 15.42 11.64 7.72
CA TYR A 399 16.68 12.26 7.30
C TYR A 399 17.68 11.19 6.81
N ALA A 400 17.95 10.17 7.62
CA ALA A 400 18.96 9.16 7.34
C ALA A 400 18.68 8.36 6.06
N GLN A 401 17.43 7.96 5.87
CA GLN A 401 17.00 7.27 4.65
C GLN A 401 17.26 8.16 3.42
N ASN A 402 16.82 9.42 3.45
CA ASN A 402 16.94 10.31 2.29
C ASN A 402 18.39 10.76 2.04
N ALA A 403 19.19 10.91 3.08
CA ALA A 403 20.62 11.16 2.98
C ALA A 403 21.31 9.99 2.26
N GLY A 404 21.03 8.75 2.67
CA GLY A 404 21.60 7.55 2.04
C GLY A 404 21.22 7.42 0.57
N ILE A 405 19.94 7.64 0.25
CA ILE A 405 19.44 7.63 -1.13
C ILE A 405 20.13 8.72 -1.96
N ASN A 406 20.28 9.94 -1.42
CA ASN A 406 20.94 11.02 -2.13
C ASN A 406 22.42 10.71 -2.44
N GLU A 407 23.14 10.10 -1.50
CA GLU A 407 24.52 9.64 -1.74
C GLU A 407 24.59 8.53 -2.79
N ALA A 408 23.65 7.58 -2.80
CA ALA A 408 23.56 6.56 -3.85
C ALA A 408 23.35 7.16 -5.24
N MET A 409 22.47 8.16 -5.34
CA MET A 409 22.22 8.85 -6.61
C MET A 409 23.45 9.61 -7.10
N ILE A 410 24.19 10.27 -6.19
CA ILE A 410 25.44 10.95 -6.52
C ILE A 410 26.49 9.93 -6.99
N ALA A 411 26.71 8.85 -6.24
CA ALA A 411 27.69 7.82 -6.55
C ALA A 411 27.38 7.08 -7.86
N GLY A 412 26.09 6.82 -8.13
CA GLY A 412 25.62 6.15 -9.34
C GLY A 412 25.46 7.04 -10.57
N GLY A 413 25.83 8.33 -10.49
CA GLY A 413 25.74 9.25 -11.62
C GLY A 413 24.30 9.50 -12.09
N VAL A 414 23.31 9.37 -11.19
CA VAL A 414 21.91 9.68 -11.51
C VAL A 414 21.81 11.16 -11.86
N GLN A 415 21.22 11.48 -13.01
CA GLN A 415 21.14 12.86 -13.47
C GLN A 415 20.10 13.68 -12.70
N SER A 416 18.94 13.08 -12.43
CA SER A 416 17.78 13.79 -11.88
C SER A 416 17.11 13.01 -10.76
N LYS A 417 16.56 13.76 -9.80
CA LYS A 417 15.84 13.24 -8.63
C LYS A 417 14.49 13.92 -8.47
N MET A 418 13.53 13.19 -7.92
CA MET A 418 12.17 13.65 -7.69
C MET A 418 11.83 13.67 -6.21
N TRP A 419 11.18 14.75 -5.78
CA TRP A 419 10.55 14.83 -4.47
C TRP A 419 9.23 14.08 -4.47
N LEU A 420 9.05 13.18 -3.51
CA LEU A 420 7.88 12.31 -3.45
C LEU A 420 7.30 12.27 -2.04
N SER A 421 6.05 12.70 -1.92
CA SER A 421 5.30 12.64 -0.67
C SER A 421 4.57 11.30 -0.50
N MET A 422 4.11 11.01 0.72
CA MET A 422 3.30 9.80 0.99
C MET A 422 1.94 9.80 0.29
N ARG A 423 1.44 10.97 -0.13
CA ARG A 423 0.13 11.12 -0.81
C ARG A 423 -1.02 10.44 -0.08
N ASP A 424 -1.02 10.51 1.25
CA ASP A 424 -2.00 9.88 2.13
C ASP A 424 -2.90 10.88 2.86
N GLY A 425 -2.88 12.15 2.46
CA GLY A 425 -3.70 13.22 3.04
C GLY A 425 -3.11 13.87 4.30
N GLU A 426 -2.10 13.24 4.91
CA GLU A 426 -1.47 13.68 6.16
C GLU A 426 -0.14 14.41 5.93
N VAL A 427 0.21 14.65 4.66
CA VAL A 427 1.40 15.40 4.28
C VAL A 427 1.08 16.90 4.31
N ARG A 428 1.93 17.67 5.00
CA ARG A 428 1.80 19.14 5.07
C ARG A 428 1.75 19.79 3.68
N ASP A 429 0.98 20.87 3.56
CA ASP A 429 0.67 21.54 2.30
C ASP A 429 1.93 21.89 1.47
N ALA A 430 2.95 22.48 2.11
CA ALA A 430 4.21 22.81 1.43
C ALA A 430 4.90 21.60 0.79
N HIS A 431 4.82 20.43 1.43
CA HIS A 431 5.46 19.19 0.95
C HIS A 431 4.60 18.50 -0.11
N SER A 432 3.27 18.58 0.02
CA SER A 432 2.31 18.14 -0.98
C SER A 432 2.44 18.95 -2.28
N LYS A 433 2.71 20.25 -2.19
CA LYS A 433 3.01 21.13 -3.34
C LYS A 433 4.36 20.83 -3.99
N ALA A 434 5.33 20.36 -3.21
CA ALA A 434 6.63 19.94 -3.73
C ALA A 434 6.60 18.53 -4.35
N ASP A 435 5.53 17.76 -4.15
CA ASP A 435 5.36 16.43 -4.74
C ASP A 435 5.49 16.46 -6.28
N GLY A 436 6.33 15.57 -6.81
CA GLY A 436 6.63 15.49 -8.23
C GLY A 436 7.64 16.52 -8.74
N GLN A 437 8.17 17.41 -7.87
CA GLN A 437 9.25 18.32 -8.26
C GLN A 437 10.49 17.50 -8.67
N ILE A 438 11.00 17.74 -9.89
CA ILE A 438 12.22 17.11 -10.41
C ILE A 438 13.32 18.17 -10.45
N VAL A 439 14.48 17.83 -9.91
CA VAL A 439 15.70 18.65 -9.97
C VAL A 439 16.89 17.77 -10.37
N LEU A 440 17.96 18.39 -10.87
CA LEU A 440 19.21 17.67 -11.08
C LEU A 440 19.77 17.18 -9.74
N VAL A 441 20.44 16.03 -9.74
CA VAL A 441 21.18 15.57 -8.56
C VAL A 441 22.27 16.60 -8.23
N GLY A 442 22.42 16.91 -6.94
CA GLY A 442 23.26 18.02 -6.46
C GLY A 442 22.56 19.39 -6.41
N GLN A 443 21.41 19.56 -7.07
CA GLN A 443 20.58 20.76 -6.91
C GLN A 443 19.54 20.57 -5.79
N PRO A 444 19.15 21.66 -5.09
CA PRO A 444 18.13 21.60 -4.05
C PRO A 444 16.71 21.62 -4.64
N PHE A 445 15.78 20.99 -3.93
CA PHE A 445 14.35 21.22 -4.06
C PHE A 445 13.96 22.53 -3.39
N PHE A 446 12.93 23.20 -3.89
CA PHE A 446 12.30 24.33 -3.21
C PHE A 446 10.98 23.90 -2.56
N VAL A 447 10.90 23.99 -1.23
CA VAL A 447 9.77 23.50 -0.43
C VAL A 447 9.40 24.53 0.62
N GLY A 448 8.19 25.09 0.52
CA GLY A 448 7.67 26.01 1.54
C GLY A 448 8.52 27.26 1.79
N GLY A 449 9.22 27.78 0.78
CA GLY A 449 10.10 28.94 0.93
C GLY A 449 11.57 28.59 1.26
N GLU A 450 11.90 27.30 1.39
CA GLU A 450 13.21 26.82 1.78
C GLU A 450 13.84 25.92 0.69
N SER A 451 15.17 25.99 0.55
CA SER A 451 15.94 25.08 -0.31
C SER A 451 16.40 23.85 0.50
N LEU A 452 15.94 22.67 0.09
CA LEU A 452 16.27 21.38 0.73
C LEU A 452 16.98 20.47 -0.27
N GLU A 453 18.08 19.85 0.14
CA GLU A 453 18.73 18.87 -0.72
C GLU A 453 17.89 17.60 -0.89
N PHE A 454 17.18 17.20 0.17
CA PHE A 454 16.29 16.05 0.19
C PHE A 454 15.31 16.16 1.37
N PRO A 455 14.26 15.34 1.44
CA PRO A 455 13.30 15.40 2.54
C PRO A 455 13.94 15.12 3.91
N GLY A 456 13.62 15.98 4.89
CA GLY A 456 14.20 15.92 6.23
C GLY A 456 15.56 16.62 6.37
N GLY A 457 16.12 17.12 5.28
CA GLY A 457 17.42 17.83 5.23
C GLY A 457 17.34 19.36 5.20
N GLY A 458 16.23 19.95 5.65
CA GLY A 458 16.08 21.41 5.77
C GLY A 458 16.79 21.99 6.99
N LYS A 459 16.92 23.31 7.05
CA LYS A 459 17.35 24.08 8.22
C LYS A 459 16.19 24.37 9.15
N ASP A 460 14.98 24.59 8.62
CA ASP A 460 13.79 24.82 9.43
C ASP A 460 13.19 23.50 9.94
N ALA A 461 13.01 23.42 11.26
CA ALA A 461 12.37 22.30 11.93
C ALA A 461 10.95 22.04 11.37
N ALA A 462 10.22 23.08 10.95
CA ALA A 462 8.88 22.96 10.37
C ALA A 462 8.85 22.14 9.06
N ASN A 463 9.96 22.14 8.32
CA ASN A 463 10.12 21.34 7.10
C ASN A 463 10.65 19.92 7.35
N ASN A 464 11.12 19.62 8.56
CA ASN A 464 11.81 18.35 8.85
C ASN A 464 11.02 17.43 9.77
N ILE A 465 10.46 17.98 10.85
CA ILE A 465 9.85 17.19 11.92
C ILE A 465 8.68 16.39 11.36
N ASN A 466 8.60 15.09 11.67
CA ASN A 466 7.54 14.19 11.17
C ASN A 466 7.39 14.22 9.64
N CYS A 467 8.46 14.54 8.90
CA CYS A 467 8.45 14.45 7.45
C CYS A 467 8.15 13.01 7.02
N ARG A 468 7.33 12.87 5.98
CA ARG A 468 6.90 11.56 5.47
C ARG A 468 7.37 11.33 4.03
N CYS A 469 8.08 12.28 3.46
CA CYS A 469 8.48 12.27 2.06
C CYS A 469 9.77 11.47 1.84
N ALA A 470 10.00 11.06 0.60
CA ALA A 470 11.24 10.49 0.14
C ALA A 470 11.71 11.17 -1.16
N THR A 471 12.99 10.97 -1.48
CA THR A 471 13.55 11.29 -2.80
C THR A 471 13.81 10.00 -3.56
N ILE A 472 13.62 10.02 -4.88
CA ILE A 472 13.89 8.88 -5.77
C ILE A 472 14.57 9.36 -7.07
N PRO A 473 15.29 8.47 -7.78
CA PRO A 473 15.76 8.77 -9.13
C PRO A 473 14.59 9.08 -10.08
N ALA A 474 14.81 10.01 -11.01
CA ALA A 474 13.83 10.42 -12.02
C ALA A 474 14.47 10.51 -13.41
N ALA A 475 13.65 10.40 -14.45
CA ALA A 475 14.06 10.71 -15.81
C ALA A 475 14.34 12.22 -15.96
N GLU A 476 15.17 12.60 -16.95
CA GLU A 476 15.59 13.99 -17.17
C GLU A 476 14.39 14.97 -17.17
N PRO A 477 14.54 16.16 -16.54
CA PRO A 477 13.55 17.23 -16.64
C PRO A 477 13.42 17.63 -18.11
N ALA A 478 12.18 17.63 -18.61
CA ALA A 478 11.84 18.00 -19.98
C ALA A 478 12.06 19.50 -20.26
#